data_AF-A0AAW1VN23-F1
#
_entry.id   AF-A0AAW1VN23-F1
#
_cell.length_a   1.000
_cell.length_b   1.000
_cell.length_c   1.000
_cell.angle_alpha   90.00
_cell.angle_beta   90.00
_cell.angle_gamma   90.00
#
_symmetry.space_group_name_H-M   'P 1'
#
loop_
_entity.id
_entity.type
_entity.pdbx_description
1 polymer ?
#
loop_
_entity_poly.entity_id
_entity_poly.type
_entity_poly.pdbx_seq_one_letter_code
_entity_poly.pdbx_strand_id
1 'polypeptide(L)'
;MKEGSFEIAEQVAHLAKRCLSLKGGDRPTMKEVAMELEGILAVMAKHPGGKPESSPKEIDYLLAASPSNAFTVDVRGDEGEIITSIDYDQSMQNQAQILKPYEGGR
;
A
#
# COMPACT_ATOMS: atom_id res chain seq x y z
N MET A 1 -25.44 -22.88 8.40
CA MET A 1 -24.52 -22.17 7.49
C MET A 1 -25.32 -21.77 6.25
N LYS A 2 -25.18 -20.56 5.73
CA LYS A 2 -25.89 -20.15 4.51
C LYS A 2 -25.17 -20.77 3.31
N GLU A 3 -25.88 -21.53 2.48
CA GLU A 3 -25.35 -22.22 1.28
C GLU A 3 -24.41 -21.31 0.44
N GLY A 4 -24.85 -20.08 0.15
CA GLY A 4 -24.07 -19.12 -0.63
C GLY A 4 -22.77 -18.64 0.03
N SER A 5 -22.66 -18.74 1.36
CA SER A 5 -21.43 -18.37 2.07
C SER A 5 -20.29 -19.37 1.84
N PHE A 6 -20.61 -20.63 1.57
CA PHE A 6 -19.60 -21.66 1.29
C PHE A 6 -19.05 -21.51 -0.13
N GLU A 7 -19.92 -21.24 -1.10
CA GLU A 7 -19.55 -21.01 -2.50
C GLU A 7 -18.59 -19.83 -2.67
N ILE A 8 -18.85 -18.71 -1.98
CA ILE A 8 -17.95 -17.55 -1.98
C ILE A 8 -16.57 -17.93 -1.42
N ALA A 9 -16.54 -18.67 -0.30
CA ALA A 9 -15.28 -19.08 0.33
C ALA A 9 -14.48 -20.02 -0.57
N GLU A 10 -15.13 -20.94 -1.27
CA GLU A 10 -14.51 -21.83 -2.23
C GLU A 10 -13.88 -21.05 -3.41
N GLN A 11 -14.61 -20.08 -3.97
CA GLN A 11 -14.10 -19.23 -5.06
C GLN A 11 -12.86 -18.43 -4.64
N VAL A 12 -12.92 -17.78 -3.47
CA VAL A 12 -11.77 -17.02 -2.94
C VAL A 12 -10.58 -17.93 -2.64
N ALA A 13 -10.82 -19.12 -2.08
CA ALA A 13 -9.76 -20.09 -1.80
C ALA A 13 -9.08 -20.59 -3.09
N HIS A 14 -9.86 -20.85 -4.14
CA HIS A 14 -9.34 -21.24 -5.45
C HIS A 14 -8.51 -20.13 -6.11
N LEU A 15 -8.96 -18.87 -5.99
CA LEU A 15 -8.19 -17.72 -6.45
C LEU A 15 -6.87 -17.58 -5.67
N ALA A 16 -6.91 -17.64 -4.33
CA ALA A 16 -5.72 -17.58 -3.48
C ALA A 16 -4.71 -18.70 -3.81
N LYS A 17 -5.20 -19.92 -4.04
CA LYS A 17 -4.36 -21.06 -4.45
C LYS A 17 -3.60 -20.76 -5.73
N ARG A 18 -4.24 -20.16 -6.73
CA ARG A 18 -3.57 -19.77 -7.99
C ARG A 18 -2.57 -18.64 -7.78
N CYS A 19 -2.89 -17.63 -6.98
CA CYS A 19 -1.96 -16.54 -6.63
C CYS A 19 -0.69 -17.03 -5.92
N LEU A 20 -0.81 -18.08 -5.10
CA LEU A 20 0.30 -18.67 -4.35
C LEU A 20 1.03 -19.78 -5.11
N SER A 21 0.80 -19.95 -6.42
CA SER A 21 1.47 -20.96 -7.24
C SER A 21 2.99 -20.82 -7.18
N LEU A 22 3.71 -21.95 -7.02
CA LEU A 22 5.17 -21.97 -6.96
C LEU A 22 5.80 -21.46 -8.26
N LYS A 23 5.21 -21.83 -9.39
CA LYS A 23 5.62 -21.35 -10.71
C LYS A 23 5.00 -19.99 -10.98
N GLY A 24 5.85 -18.96 -11.09
CA GLY A 24 5.41 -17.57 -11.28
C GLY A 24 4.55 -17.35 -12.51
N GLY A 25 4.81 -18.07 -13.61
CA GLY A 25 4.02 -17.97 -14.85
C GLY A 25 2.60 -18.54 -14.75
N ASP A 26 2.30 -19.33 -13.72
CA ASP A 26 0.96 -19.86 -13.48
C ASP A 26 0.14 -18.94 -12.55
N ARG A 27 0.78 -17.93 -11.95
CA ARG A 27 0.10 -16.93 -11.11
C ARG A 27 -0.70 -15.99 -12.03
N PRO A 28 -1.96 -15.69 -11.67
CA PRO A 28 -2.73 -14.70 -12.41
C PRO A 28 -2.09 -13.31 -12.31
N THR A 29 -2.33 -12.50 -13.32
CA THR A 29 -2.01 -11.07 -13.28
C THR A 29 -2.92 -10.36 -12.28
N MET A 30 -2.48 -9.24 -11.71
CA MET A 30 -3.31 -8.47 -10.78
C MET A 30 -4.61 -7.98 -11.43
N LYS A 31 -4.62 -7.77 -12.76
CA LYS A 31 -5.83 -7.44 -13.52
C LYS A 31 -6.86 -8.58 -13.46
N GLU A 32 -6.42 -9.82 -13.65
CA GLU A 32 -7.29 -11.00 -13.55
C GLU A 32 -7.79 -11.19 -12.12
N VAL A 33 -6.92 -11.02 -11.13
CA VAL A 33 -7.29 -11.10 -9.71
C VAL A 33 -8.36 -10.06 -9.37
N ALA A 34 -8.20 -8.81 -9.81
CA ALA A 34 -9.18 -7.75 -9.58
C ALA A 34 -10.55 -8.07 -10.21
N MET A 35 -10.56 -8.47 -11.49
CA MET A 35 -11.79 -8.81 -12.20
C MET A 35 -12.54 -9.99 -11.55
N GLU A 36 -11.81 -11.00 -11.07
CA GLU A 36 -12.43 -12.16 -10.43
C GLU A 36 -13.00 -11.83 -9.05
N LEU A 37 -12.30 -11.01 -8.25
CA LEU A 37 -12.80 -10.51 -6.97
C LEU A 37 -14.04 -9.62 -7.15
N GLU A 38 -14.07 -8.76 -8.17
CA GLU A 38 -15.27 -7.98 -8.50
C GLU A 38 -16.48 -8.89 -8.78
N GLY A 39 -16.27 -9.98 -9.52
CA GLY A 39 -17.30 -10.99 -9.78
C GLY A 39 -17.80 -11.67 -8.50
N ILE A 40 -16.88 -12.10 -7.64
CA ILE A 40 -17.22 -12.72 -6.34
C ILE A 40 -18.02 -11.74 -5.47
N LEU A 41 -17.56 -10.50 -5.34
CA LEU A 41 -18.25 -9.45 -4.56
C LEU A 41 -19.65 -9.14 -5.10
N ALA A 42 -19.85 -9.18 -6.43
CA ALA A 42 -21.16 -8.99 -7.04
C ALA A 42 -22.15 -10.11 -6.66
N VAL A 43 -21.67 -11.34 -6.49
CA VAL A 43 -22.49 -12.46 -5.97
C VAL A 43 -22.82 -12.25 -4.50
N MET A 44 -21.84 -11.83 -3.69
CA MET A 44 -22.04 -11.51 -2.27
C MET A 44 -23.13 -10.44 -2.06
N ALA A 45 -23.09 -9.36 -2.85
CA ALA A 45 -24.00 -8.23 -2.73
C ALA A 45 -25.47 -8.58 -3.09
N LYS A 46 -25.70 -9.62 -3.91
CA LYS A 46 -27.05 -10.06 -4.30
C LYS A 46 -27.74 -10.88 -3.21
N HIS A 47 -27.03 -11.36 -2.20
CA HIS A 47 -27.64 -12.04 -1.07
C HIS A 47 -28.11 -11.02 -0.03
N PRO A 48 -29.40 -10.98 0.35
CA PRO A 48 -29.97 -10.00 1.30
C PRO A 48 -29.50 -10.18 2.75
N GLY A 49 -28.42 -10.95 2.98
CA GLY A 49 -28.01 -11.43 4.29
C GLY A 49 -26.56 -11.13 4.67
N GLY A 50 -25.89 -10.24 3.95
CA GLY A 50 -24.53 -9.82 4.25
C GLY A 50 -24.28 -8.43 3.69
N LYS A 51 -24.70 -7.39 4.44
CA LYS A 51 -24.08 -6.08 4.24
C LYS A 51 -22.58 -6.28 4.48
N PRO A 52 -21.68 -5.87 3.57
CA PRO A 52 -20.33 -5.57 4.01
C PRO A 52 -20.49 -4.42 5.00
N GLU A 53 -20.47 -4.73 6.31
CA GLU A 53 -20.17 -3.76 7.36
C GLU A 53 -18.70 -3.32 7.19
N SER A 54 -18.34 -2.83 6.01
CA SER A 54 -17.26 -1.85 5.89
C SER A 54 -17.86 -0.56 6.40
N SER A 55 -18.01 -0.48 7.72
CA SER A 55 -18.11 0.82 8.35
C SER A 55 -16.77 1.50 8.07
N PRO A 56 -16.74 2.70 7.49
CA PRO A 56 -15.49 3.40 7.16
C PRO A 56 -14.59 3.65 8.38
N LYS A 57 -15.10 3.38 9.60
CA LYS A 57 -14.44 3.70 10.85
C LYS A 57 -13.25 2.80 11.17
N GLU A 58 -13.21 1.54 10.72
CA GLU A 58 -12.14 0.61 11.12
C GLU A 58 -10.81 0.90 10.40
N ILE A 59 -10.86 1.41 9.17
CA ILE A 59 -9.67 1.85 8.42
C ILE A 59 -9.09 3.17 8.93
N ASP A 60 -9.93 4.07 9.46
CA ASP A 60 -9.48 5.35 10.02
C ASP A 60 -8.66 5.16 11.31
N TYR A 61 -8.99 4.17 12.16
CA TYR A 61 -8.22 3.91 13.38
C TYR A 61 -6.81 3.37 13.10
N LEU A 62 -6.63 2.59 12.04
CA LEU A 62 -5.31 2.07 11.64
C LEU A 62 -4.46 3.14 10.93
N LEU A 63 -5.09 4.01 10.14
CA LEU A 63 -4.43 5.13 9.48
C LEU A 63 -4.02 6.23 10.48
N ALA A 64 -4.84 6.44 11.51
CA ALA A 64 -4.53 7.35 12.62
C ALA A 64 -3.42 6.82 13.56
N ALA A 65 -3.12 5.51 13.52
CA ALA A 65 -2.13 4.89 14.39
C ALA A 65 -0.70 4.85 13.79
N SER A 66 -0.48 5.40 12.58
CA SER A 66 0.87 5.50 12.00
C SER A 66 1.38 6.95 12.03
N PRO A 67 2.06 7.40 13.10
CA PRO A 67 3.22 8.23 12.87
C PRO A 67 4.22 7.34 12.13
N SER A 68 4.66 7.75 10.95
CA SER A 68 5.79 7.15 10.25
C SER A 68 7.02 7.13 11.16
N ASN A 69 7.14 6.12 12.01
CA ASN A 69 8.28 5.88 12.86
C ASN A 69 9.31 5.11 12.03
N ALA A 70 10.04 5.86 11.20
CA ALA A 70 11.38 5.43 10.85
C ALA A 70 12.11 5.16 12.17
N PHE A 71 12.26 3.88 12.53
CA PHE A 71 13.13 3.51 13.64
C PHE A 71 14.54 3.85 13.19
N THR A 72 15.05 4.97 13.67
CA THR A 72 16.47 5.27 13.60
C THR A 72 17.16 4.25 14.49
N VAL A 73 17.77 3.24 13.87
CA VAL A 73 18.72 2.37 14.55
C VAL A 73 19.96 3.21 14.77
N ASP A 74 20.17 3.67 16.01
CA ASP A 74 21.41 4.34 16.43
C ASP A 74 22.54 3.30 16.37
N VAL A 75 23.15 3.14 15.19
CA VAL A 75 24.44 2.47 15.08
C VAL A 75 25.44 3.50 15.53
N ARG A 76 25.89 3.39 16.78
CA ARG A 76 27.00 4.16 17.34
C ARG A 76 28.27 3.89 16.55
N GLY A 77 28.38 4.53 15.40
CA GLY A 77 29.52 4.57 14.51
C GLY A 77 30.19 5.93 14.66
N ASP A 78 31.48 5.89 14.91
CA ASP A 78 32.39 7.03 15.01
C ASP A 78 32.11 8.10 13.92
N GLU A 79 31.88 9.33 14.37
CA GLU A 79 32.10 10.61 13.67
C GLU A 79 31.68 10.78 12.19
N GLY A 80 30.49 10.32 11.82
CA GLY A 80 29.80 10.70 10.57
C GLY A 80 28.41 11.29 10.82
N GLU A 81 28.13 12.47 10.27
CA GLU A 81 26.81 13.10 10.33
C GLU A 81 25.78 12.21 9.59
N ILE A 82 24.71 11.81 10.29
CA ILE A 82 23.66 10.96 9.71
C ILE A 82 22.83 11.83 8.76
N ILE A 83 23.08 11.70 7.46
CA ILE A 83 22.29 12.41 6.44
C ILE A 83 20.94 11.70 6.31
N THR A 84 19.87 12.32 6.82
CA THR A 84 18.52 11.81 6.60
C THR A 84 18.03 12.23 5.20
N SER A 85 17.01 11.54 4.69
CA SER A 85 16.40 11.90 3.40
C SER A 85 15.84 13.33 3.40
N ILE A 86 15.49 13.87 4.58
CA ILE A 86 15.04 15.25 4.77
C ILE A 86 16.20 16.22 4.58
N ASP A 87 17.38 15.90 5.12
CA ASP A 87 18.57 16.75 5.01
C ASP A 87 19.10 16.77 3.57
N TYR A 88 19.01 15.64 2.86
CA TYR A 88 19.36 15.55 1.44
C TYR A 88 18.45 16.44 0.58
N ASP A 89 17.13 16.37 0.78
CA ASP A 89 16.16 17.18 0.04
C ASP A 89 16.35 18.68 0.31
N GLN A 90 16.59 19.08 1.56
CA GLN A 90 16.87 20.48 1.90
C GLN A 90 18.20 20.97 1.31
N SER A 91 19.26 20.13 1.33
CA SER A 91 20.55 20.45 0.70
C SER A 91 20.39 20.72 -0.80
N MET A 92 19.64 19.87 -1.51
CA MET A 92 19.36 20.04 -2.94
C MET A 92 18.59 21.34 -3.24
N GLN A 93 17.65 21.72 -2.38
CA GLN A 93 16.91 22.97 -2.53
C GLN A 93 17.77 24.21 -2.27
N ASN A 94 18.69 24.14 -1.30
CA ASN A 94 19.60 25.25 -0.99
C ASN A 94 20.64 25.47 -2.10
N GLN A 95 21.13 24.39 -2.73
CA GLN A 95 22.08 24.50 -3.85
C GLN A 95 21.48 25.20 -5.08
N ALA A 96 20.19 25.01 -5.34
CA ALA A 96 19.48 25.68 -6.44
C ALA A 96 19.38 27.21 -6.25
N GLN A 97 19.46 27.73 -5.02
CA GLN A 97 19.36 29.17 -4.74
C GLN A 97 20.67 29.92 -5.01
N ILE A 98 21.82 29.25 -4.90
CA ILE A 98 23.16 29.83 -5.13
C ILE A 98 23.41 30.08 -6.62
N LEU A 99 22.72 29.37 -7.51
CA LEU A 99 22.87 29.48 -8.96
C LEU A 99 21.92 30.48 -9.62
N LYS A 100 21.51 31.55 -8.92
CA LYS A 100 20.86 32.70 -9.59
C LYS A 100 21.96 33.67 -10.04
N PRO A 101 22.21 33.85 -11.35
CA PRO A 101 23.17 34.85 -11.81
C PRO A 101 22.69 36.24 -11.38
N TYR A 102 23.61 36.98 -10.77
CA TYR A 102 23.44 38.39 -10.43
C TYR A 102 23.15 39.18 -11.71
N GLU A 103 21.88 39.57 -11.92
CA GLU A 103 21.56 40.59 -12.92
C GLU A 103 22.13 41.93 -12.46
N GLY A 104 23.34 42.23 -12.91
CA GLY A 104 23.95 43.54 -12.79
C GLY A 104 23.18 44.53 -13.66
N GLY A 105 22.29 45.30 -13.03
CA GLY A 105 21.63 46.45 -13.65
C GLY A 105 22.64 47.48 -14.15
N ARG A 106 22.36 48.02 -15.33
CA ARG A 106 23.10 49.10 -15.99
C ARG A 106 22.18 50.29 -16.19
#